data_AF-A0A1B9HU05-F1
#
_entry.id   AF-A0A1B9HU05-F1
#
_cell.length_a   1.000
_cell.length_b   1.000
_cell.length_c   1.000
_cell.angle_alpha   90.00
_cell.angle_beta   90.00
_cell.angle_gamma   90.00
#
_symmetry.space_group_name_H-M   'P 1'
#
loop_
_entity.id
_entity.type
_entity.pdbx_description
1 polymer ?
#
loop_
_entity_poly.entity_id
_entity_poly.type
_entity_poly.pdbx_seq_one_letter_code
_entity_poly.pdbx_strand_id
1 'polypeptide(L)'
;MSSSPFPQLLRRANISTYDPLITRIYTSTPSSKSQYNDWGLKFNLPIKKGPRYIKFNSLDAGPGINCDWRSGEREARFVQAWGTGKIRWQNDNEIMNYSLRTEKIYDNENNKHSDDYLTEQIENENSSDNQGNKEEEELIISNKEIWLKDIESMSLKEFENYLDLIRNKRKEFLNKRLNDLPNKIKDTLILPEDKTLIHLASTGKTTSQSIINLQTSLTCKELSSKNSNSKLHSKLHRTFGLNYSKKPTSTNDFLPNELIQKGRILNKVSRYDDSHSRAINNTRNSGGGNNLPWVVSLGGITGKTIQNKNNKITEINKNYTSLIEETDYKRLNNLSGIGNFKINRAEMSNQPPIILGLKDSNKLLLSSLNNRMGGKWRQSTANQPSSLDTFKFDIDLTINSIESNPETIPKEIGSKEWVGDESKLSKLNDWSFKYNFGGPKNDRKKGEALERLRIKEDREQTMERLNRLLGKYKIGGEKKTEQSSEQ
;
A
#
# COMPACT_ATOMS: atom_id res chain seq x y z
N MET A 1 23.77 -26.01 -31.19
CA MET A 1 24.48 -24.77 -31.55
C MET A 1 24.85 -24.04 -30.27
N SER A 2 26.12 -24.01 -29.89
CA SER A 2 26.58 -23.23 -28.74
C SER A 2 26.44 -21.74 -29.07
N SER A 3 25.70 -21.00 -28.26
CA SER A 3 25.63 -19.54 -28.39
C SER A 3 27.03 -18.95 -28.20
N SER A 4 27.40 -17.93 -28.98
CA SER A 4 28.59 -17.12 -28.76
C SER A 4 28.75 -16.72 -27.28
N PRO A 5 29.98 -16.60 -26.75
CA PRO A 5 30.22 -16.27 -25.34
C PRO A 5 29.68 -14.89 -24.97
N PHE A 6 29.64 -13.93 -25.90
CA PHE A 6 29.18 -12.57 -25.63
C PHE A 6 27.68 -12.50 -25.25
N PRO A 7 26.73 -13.09 -26.01
CA PRO A 7 25.34 -13.21 -25.57
C PRO A 7 25.14 -13.86 -24.20
N GLN A 8 25.99 -14.83 -23.83
CA GLN A 8 25.91 -15.47 -22.50
C GLN A 8 26.34 -14.50 -21.39
N LEU A 9 27.41 -13.73 -21.62
CA LEU A 9 27.82 -12.66 -20.70
C LEU A 9 26.77 -11.55 -20.60
N LEU A 10 26.18 -11.13 -21.72
CA LEU A 10 25.11 -10.13 -21.73
C LEU A 10 23.89 -10.61 -20.94
N ARG A 11 23.50 -11.89 -21.07
CA ARG A 11 22.42 -12.49 -20.26
C ARG A 11 22.72 -12.47 -18.76
N ARG A 12 24.00 -12.56 -18.37
CA ARG A 12 24.44 -12.54 -16.96
C ARG A 12 24.72 -11.13 -16.44
N ALA A 13 24.84 -10.13 -17.31
CA ALA A 13 25.13 -8.76 -16.91
C ALA A 13 23.97 -8.17 -16.09
N ASN A 14 24.26 -7.30 -15.12
CA ASN A 14 23.22 -6.71 -14.28
C ASN A 14 22.15 -5.95 -15.09
N ILE A 15 22.50 -5.42 -16.26
CA ILE A 15 21.55 -4.73 -17.15
C ILE A 15 20.49 -5.66 -17.74
N SER A 16 20.75 -6.97 -17.89
CA SER A 16 19.76 -7.93 -18.39
C SER A 16 18.63 -8.17 -17.40
N THR A 17 18.88 -7.91 -16.11
CA THR A 17 17.87 -8.04 -15.06
C THR A 17 16.93 -6.84 -15.02
N TYR A 18 17.15 -5.81 -15.84
CA TYR A 18 16.27 -4.66 -15.94
C TYR A 18 14.95 -5.05 -16.59
N ASP A 19 13.86 -4.65 -15.95
CA ASP A 19 12.51 -4.78 -16.45
C ASP A 19 11.80 -3.44 -16.21
N PRO A 20 11.31 -2.74 -17.26
CA PRO A 20 10.64 -1.45 -17.09
C PRO A 20 9.32 -1.54 -16.30
N LEU A 21 8.69 -2.73 -16.24
CA LEU A 21 7.46 -2.93 -15.49
C LEU A 21 7.71 -3.14 -13.99
N ILE A 22 8.91 -3.58 -13.63
CA ILE A 22 9.29 -3.81 -12.24
C ILE A 22 10.06 -2.60 -11.74
N THR A 23 9.45 -1.83 -10.84
CA THR A 23 10.10 -0.67 -10.23
C THR A 23 11.28 -1.09 -9.36
N ARG A 24 12.49 -1.10 -9.91
CA ARG A 24 13.72 -1.39 -9.18
C ARG A 24 14.41 -0.12 -8.73
N ILE A 25 15.01 -0.18 -7.54
CA ILE A 25 15.88 0.86 -6.99
C ILE A 25 17.33 0.48 -7.28
N TYR A 26 18.07 1.42 -7.86
CA TYR A 26 19.48 1.25 -8.18
C TYR A 26 20.34 2.12 -7.27
N THR A 27 21.52 1.62 -6.94
CA THR A 27 22.54 2.31 -6.17
C THR A 27 23.87 2.26 -6.90
N SER A 28 24.63 3.35 -6.84
CA SER A 28 26.02 3.39 -7.29
C SER A 28 26.97 3.49 -6.09
N THR A 29 28.25 3.16 -6.29
CA THR A 29 29.28 3.36 -5.28
C THR A 29 29.47 4.87 -5.04
N PRO A 30 29.77 5.31 -3.80
CA PRO A 30 29.98 6.73 -3.52
C PRO A 30 31.05 7.39 -4.40
N SER A 31 32.11 6.64 -4.75
CA SER A 31 33.21 7.10 -5.61
C SER A 31 32.75 7.33 -7.06
N SER A 32 32.10 6.34 -7.68
CA SER A 32 31.60 6.43 -9.05
C SER A 32 30.59 7.57 -9.21
N LYS A 33 29.67 7.68 -8.24
CA LYS A 33 28.70 8.77 -8.19
C LYS A 33 29.37 10.14 -8.05
N SER A 34 30.31 10.31 -7.12
CA SER A 34 30.89 11.63 -6.82
C SER A 34 31.82 12.14 -7.92
N GLN A 35 32.53 11.27 -8.62
CA GLN A 35 33.56 11.67 -9.58
C GLN A 35 33.03 11.71 -11.02
N TYR A 36 32.20 10.73 -11.41
CA TYR A 36 31.84 10.52 -12.81
C TYR A 36 30.33 10.63 -13.06
N ASN A 37 29.52 10.72 -12.00
CA ASN A 37 28.08 10.56 -12.06
C ASN A 37 27.66 9.28 -12.81
N ASP A 38 28.44 8.22 -12.64
CA ASP A 38 28.21 6.95 -13.29
C ASP A 38 27.31 6.06 -12.41
N TRP A 39 26.28 5.52 -13.05
CA TRP A 39 25.25 4.67 -12.45
C TRP A 39 25.17 3.30 -13.14
N GLY A 40 26.14 2.97 -14.01
CA GLY A 40 26.09 1.79 -14.86
C GLY A 40 25.02 1.88 -15.95
N LEU A 41 24.66 3.10 -16.34
CA LEU A 41 23.71 3.40 -17.42
C LEU A 41 24.46 3.71 -18.71
N LYS A 42 23.74 3.73 -19.84
CA LYS A 42 24.30 4.08 -21.15
C LYS A 42 24.90 5.51 -21.19
N PHE A 43 24.32 6.43 -20.42
CA PHE A 43 24.77 7.81 -20.30
C PHE A 43 24.88 8.21 -18.82
N ASN A 44 25.85 9.06 -18.51
CA ASN A 44 26.01 9.62 -17.16
C ASN A 44 24.84 10.55 -16.85
N LEU A 45 24.37 10.53 -15.60
CA LEU A 45 23.27 11.38 -15.15
C LEU A 45 23.85 12.67 -14.55
N PRO A 46 23.62 13.87 -15.11
CA PRO A 46 24.25 15.10 -14.62
C PRO A 46 23.63 15.58 -13.29
N ILE A 47 23.95 14.92 -12.17
CA ILE A 47 23.38 15.19 -10.85
C ILE A 47 24.45 15.68 -9.87
N LYS A 48 24.61 17.01 -9.74
CA LYS A 48 25.66 17.63 -8.91
C LYS A 48 25.62 17.21 -7.42
N LYS A 49 24.43 17.02 -6.85
CA LYS A 49 24.19 16.52 -5.49
C LYS A 49 22.94 15.64 -5.49
N GLY A 50 23.10 14.42 -5.99
CA GLY A 50 21.98 13.51 -6.23
C GLY A 50 21.58 12.65 -5.04
N PRO A 51 20.39 12.02 -5.09
CA PRO A 51 20.02 10.97 -4.15
C PRO A 51 20.98 9.77 -4.24
N ARG A 52 21.13 9.00 -3.16
CA ARG A 52 21.92 7.74 -3.15
C ARG A 52 21.22 6.64 -3.93
N TYR A 53 19.90 6.70 -3.98
CA TYR A 53 19.03 5.73 -4.63
C TYR A 53 18.29 6.39 -5.81
N ILE A 54 18.33 5.76 -6.98
CA ILE A 54 17.58 6.21 -8.16
C ILE A 54 16.66 5.11 -8.68
N LYS A 55 15.62 5.51 -9.39
CA LYS A 55 14.78 4.65 -10.23
C LYS A 55 14.79 5.24 -11.63
N PHE A 56 14.78 4.41 -12.65
CA PHE A 56 14.66 4.87 -14.03
C PHE A 56 13.68 3.98 -14.80
N ASN A 57 12.90 4.60 -15.68
CA ASN A 57 11.83 3.92 -16.41
C ASN A 57 12.27 3.46 -17.82
N SER A 58 13.37 4.00 -18.34
CA SER A 58 13.93 3.63 -19.64
C SER A 58 15.46 3.70 -19.61
N LEU A 59 16.13 2.67 -20.13
CA LEU A 59 17.60 2.65 -20.26
C LEU A 59 18.12 3.63 -21.32
N ASP A 60 17.33 3.92 -22.35
CA ASP A 60 17.75 4.70 -23.51
C ASP A 60 16.73 5.79 -23.82
N ALA A 61 16.78 6.90 -23.08
CA ALA A 61 16.01 8.09 -23.39
C ALA A 61 16.81 9.12 -24.22
N GLY A 62 17.96 8.70 -24.78
CA GLY A 62 18.89 9.57 -25.48
C GLY A 62 19.92 10.25 -24.55
N PRO A 63 20.90 10.94 -25.14
CA PRO A 63 21.99 11.56 -24.41
C PRO A 63 21.55 12.77 -23.58
N GLY A 64 22.04 12.84 -22.33
CA GLY A 64 22.30 14.10 -21.64
C GLY A 64 21.22 14.62 -20.68
N ILE A 65 19.93 14.57 -21.00
CA ILE A 65 18.90 15.26 -20.17
C ILE A 65 17.57 14.50 -20.07
N ASN A 66 17.26 13.64 -21.03
CA ASN A 66 15.93 13.04 -21.12
C ASN A 66 15.80 11.67 -20.42
N CYS A 67 16.85 11.18 -19.75
CA CYS A 67 16.73 9.96 -18.96
C CYS A 67 15.69 10.17 -17.87
N ASP A 68 14.57 9.48 -17.98
CA ASP A 68 13.44 9.58 -17.08
C ASP A 68 13.80 8.84 -15.78
N TRP A 69 14.53 9.55 -14.92
CA TRP A 69 14.95 9.08 -13.61
C TRP A 69 14.26 9.86 -12.49
N ARG A 70 14.00 9.17 -11.39
CA ARG A 70 13.45 9.74 -10.15
C ARG A 70 14.25 9.29 -8.94
N SER A 71 14.14 10.02 -7.85
CA SER A 71 14.71 9.59 -6.57
C SER A 71 14.00 8.33 -6.07
N GLY A 72 14.78 7.30 -5.74
CA GLY A 72 14.30 6.08 -5.06
C GLY A 72 14.51 6.11 -3.54
N GLU A 73 14.84 7.27 -2.96
CA GLU A 73 15.18 7.40 -1.53
C GLU A 73 14.02 7.00 -0.63
N ARG A 74 12.78 7.34 -1.00
CA ARG A 74 11.60 7.05 -0.19
C ARG A 74 11.43 5.55 0.00
N GLU A 75 11.51 4.79 -1.10
CA GLU A 75 11.33 3.35 -1.09
C GLU A 75 12.54 2.64 -0.48
N ALA A 76 13.76 3.13 -0.71
CA ALA A 76 14.94 2.59 -0.07
C ALA A 76 14.91 2.75 1.45
N ARG A 77 14.52 3.95 1.95
CA ARG A 77 14.38 4.20 3.39
C ARG A 77 13.24 3.40 4.00
N PHE A 78 12.14 3.24 3.25
CA PHE A 78 11.05 2.37 3.68
C PHE A 78 11.53 0.92 3.85
N VAL A 79 12.21 0.35 2.85
CA VAL A 79 12.78 -1.01 2.93
C VAL A 79 13.83 -1.10 4.04
N GLN A 80 14.63 -0.06 4.27
CA GLN A 80 15.59 -0.05 5.37
C GLN A 80 14.89 -0.03 6.75
N ALA A 81 13.78 0.70 6.88
CA ALA A 81 13.03 0.79 8.13
C ALA A 81 12.17 -0.46 8.40
N TRP A 82 11.63 -1.09 7.36
CA TRP A 82 10.59 -2.11 7.48
C TRP A 82 10.95 -3.48 6.88
N GLY A 83 11.93 -3.54 5.98
CA GLY A 83 12.38 -4.75 5.28
C GLY A 83 13.41 -5.58 6.05
N THR A 84 13.66 -5.26 7.33
CA THR A 84 14.54 -6.06 8.19
C THR A 84 13.93 -7.40 8.58
N GLY A 85 12.64 -7.63 8.30
CA GLY A 85 11.92 -8.85 8.67
C GLY A 85 11.60 -8.97 10.16
N LYS A 86 12.00 -7.98 10.98
CA LYS A 86 11.70 -7.91 12.42
C LYS A 86 10.22 -7.68 12.68
N ILE A 87 9.60 -6.85 11.83
CA ILE A 87 8.18 -6.55 11.91
C ILE A 87 7.46 -7.47 10.94
N ARG A 88 6.52 -8.26 11.48
CA ARG A 88 5.71 -9.16 10.69
C ARG A 88 4.57 -8.39 10.03
N TRP A 89 4.65 -8.26 8.72
CA TRP A 89 3.55 -7.81 7.89
C TRP A 89 2.50 -8.91 7.73
N GLN A 90 1.24 -8.58 7.98
CA GLN A 90 0.09 -9.46 7.79
C GLN A 90 -0.77 -8.91 6.65
N ASN A 91 -1.33 -9.81 5.84
CA ASN A 91 -2.35 -9.42 4.87
C ASN A 91 -3.75 -9.45 5.49
N ASP A 92 -4.67 -8.67 4.92
CA ASP A 92 -6.08 -8.64 5.33
C ASP A 92 -6.72 -10.03 5.41
N ASN A 93 -6.32 -10.94 4.51
CA ASN A 93 -6.85 -12.30 4.44
C ASN A 93 -6.37 -13.23 5.57
N GLU A 94 -5.21 -12.95 6.17
CA GLU A 94 -4.64 -13.77 7.24
C GLU A 94 -4.90 -13.19 8.63
N ILE A 95 -5.64 -12.08 8.71
CA ILE A 95 -6.36 -11.68 9.91
C ILE A 95 -7.44 -12.74 10.12
N MET A 96 -7.02 -13.89 10.64
CA MET A 96 -7.93 -14.85 11.23
C MET A 96 -8.82 -14.06 12.16
N ASN A 97 -10.13 -14.21 11.99
CA ASN A 97 -11.14 -13.66 12.86
C ASN A 97 -10.94 -14.24 14.27
N TYR A 98 -9.93 -13.75 15.00
CA TYR A 98 -9.76 -13.88 16.43
C TYR A 98 -10.85 -13.08 17.17
N SER A 99 -11.98 -12.81 16.50
CA SER A 99 -13.23 -12.42 17.12
C SER A 99 -13.69 -13.57 18.02
N LEU A 100 -13.09 -13.68 19.20
CA LEU A 100 -13.69 -14.09 20.47
C LEU A 100 -14.63 -15.31 20.43
N ARG A 101 -14.43 -16.25 19.51
CA ARG A 101 -15.04 -17.57 19.63
C ARG A 101 -14.10 -18.38 20.49
N THR A 102 -14.43 -18.43 21.78
CA THR A 102 -14.01 -19.44 22.75
C THR A 102 -14.49 -20.85 22.37
N GLU A 103 -14.58 -21.16 21.07
CA GLU A 103 -14.88 -22.51 20.59
C GLU A 103 -13.58 -23.31 20.66
N LYS A 104 -13.41 -23.97 21.80
CA LYS A 104 -12.65 -25.19 22.05
C LYS A 104 -11.40 -25.37 21.18
N ILE A 105 -10.28 -24.95 21.76
CA ILE A 105 -8.89 -25.07 21.28
C ILE A 105 -8.43 -26.53 21.01
N TYR A 106 -9.28 -27.55 21.19
CA TYR A 106 -8.84 -28.94 21.26
C TYR A 106 -8.95 -29.80 19.99
N ASP A 107 -9.60 -29.37 18.90
CA ASP A 107 -9.91 -30.29 17.79
C ASP A 107 -9.30 -29.96 16.42
N ASN A 108 -8.20 -29.20 16.32
CA ASN A 108 -7.65 -28.87 14.99
C ASN A 108 -6.12 -28.88 14.87
N GLU A 109 -5.50 -30.04 15.15
CA GLU A 109 -4.09 -30.31 14.86
C GLU A 109 -3.77 -30.43 13.35
N ASN A 110 -4.79 -30.48 12.48
CA ASN A 110 -4.60 -30.72 11.03
C ASN A 110 -4.53 -29.46 10.16
N ASN A 111 -4.79 -28.25 10.69
CA ASN A 111 -4.62 -27.01 9.94
C ASN A 111 -3.20 -26.44 10.09
N LYS A 112 -2.20 -27.24 9.71
CA LYS A 112 -0.85 -26.72 9.41
C LYS A 112 -0.91 -25.99 8.08
N HIS A 113 -1.43 -24.75 8.09
CA HIS A 113 -1.17 -23.81 7.02
C HIS A 113 0.31 -23.42 7.09
N SER A 114 1.16 -24.22 6.44
CA SER A 114 2.58 -23.90 6.27
C SER A 114 2.67 -22.70 5.33
N ASP A 115 3.16 -21.57 5.82
CA ASP A 115 3.48 -20.38 4.99
C ASP A 115 4.69 -20.63 4.04
N ASP A 116 5.08 -21.90 3.78
CA ASP A 116 6.27 -22.33 3.03
C ASP A 116 6.00 -22.62 1.53
N TYR A 117 4.87 -22.16 0.98
CA TYR A 117 4.43 -22.44 -0.40
C TYR A 117 5.26 -21.83 -1.55
N LEU A 118 6.49 -21.35 -1.29
CA LEU A 118 7.40 -20.92 -2.37
C LEU A 118 8.42 -21.97 -2.78
N THR A 119 8.56 -23.05 -2.01
CA THR A 119 9.54 -24.12 -2.28
C THR A 119 9.07 -25.53 -1.96
N GLU A 120 7.76 -25.78 -1.80
CA GLU A 120 7.28 -27.15 -1.98
C GLU A 120 7.42 -27.50 -3.46
N GLN A 121 8.59 -28.07 -3.75
CA GLN A 121 8.85 -28.83 -4.95
C GLN A 121 7.62 -29.69 -5.20
N ILE A 122 7.13 -29.64 -6.43
CA ILE A 122 6.28 -30.68 -6.97
C ILE A 122 7.10 -31.97 -6.80
N GLU A 123 6.89 -32.71 -5.71
CA GLU A 123 7.43 -34.05 -5.58
C GLU A 123 6.85 -34.81 -6.78
N ASN A 124 7.75 -35.16 -7.69
CA ASN A 124 7.41 -35.87 -8.91
C ASN A 124 6.70 -37.16 -8.50
N GLU A 125 5.45 -37.29 -8.94
CA GLU A 125 4.58 -38.47 -8.88
C GLU A 125 5.18 -39.63 -9.71
N ASN A 126 6.35 -40.13 -9.31
CA ASN A 126 6.93 -41.39 -9.78
C ASN A 126 6.93 -42.44 -8.65
N SER A 127 5.98 -42.36 -7.72
CA SER A 127 5.63 -43.47 -6.82
C SER A 127 4.36 -44.16 -7.32
N SER A 128 4.39 -44.62 -8.57
CA SER A 128 3.52 -45.72 -8.99
C SER A 128 3.97 -46.95 -8.21
N ASP A 129 3.13 -47.44 -7.28
CA ASP A 129 2.93 -48.89 -6.99
C ASP A 129 2.22 -49.19 -5.65
N ASN A 130 1.38 -48.31 -5.10
CA ASN A 130 0.50 -48.68 -3.99
C ASN A 130 -0.99 -48.60 -4.37
N GLN A 131 -1.49 -49.69 -4.95
CA GLN A 131 -2.91 -50.01 -5.02
C GLN A 131 -3.40 -50.34 -3.60
N GLY A 132 -4.03 -49.40 -2.89
CA GLY A 132 -4.47 -49.68 -1.51
C GLY A 132 -5.60 -48.82 -0.95
N ASN A 133 -5.49 -47.48 -0.96
CA ASN A 133 -6.39 -46.63 -0.17
C ASN A 133 -7.00 -45.50 -0.99
N LYS A 134 -8.22 -45.70 -1.50
CA LYS A 134 -9.00 -44.66 -2.20
C LYS A 134 -9.39 -43.46 -1.32
N GLU A 135 -9.34 -43.61 0.00
CA GLU A 135 -9.70 -42.55 0.94
C GLU A 135 -8.57 -41.53 1.18
N GLU A 136 -7.30 -41.90 0.93
CA GLU A 136 -6.17 -40.98 1.07
C GLU A 136 -6.01 -40.05 -0.16
N GLU A 137 -6.41 -40.50 -1.36
CA GLU A 137 -6.38 -39.65 -2.57
C GLU A 137 -7.36 -38.47 -2.51
N GLU A 138 -8.51 -38.59 -1.83
CA GLU A 138 -9.46 -37.48 -1.71
C GLU A 138 -8.96 -36.37 -0.76
N LEU A 139 -8.14 -36.71 0.25
CA LEU A 139 -7.54 -35.75 1.19
C LEU A 139 -6.35 -35.00 0.59
N ILE A 140 -5.60 -35.59 -0.35
CA ILE A 140 -4.48 -34.89 -1.01
C ILE A 140 -4.99 -33.77 -1.93
N ILE A 141 -6.19 -33.91 -2.49
CA ILE A 141 -6.78 -32.90 -3.37
C ILE A 141 -7.23 -31.65 -2.59
N SER A 142 -7.59 -31.77 -1.31
CA SER A 142 -8.03 -30.60 -0.52
C SER A 142 -6.90 -29.61 -0.19
N ASN A 143 -5.64 -30.06 -0.22
CA ASN A 143 -4.47 -29.23 0.12
C ASN A 143 -3.73 -28.68 -1.10
N LYS A 144 -4.01 -29.19 -2.30
CA LYS A 144 -3.46 -28.62 -3.55
C LYS A 144 -4.31 -27.41 -3.89
N GLU A 145 -3.76 -26.19 -3.76
CA GLU A 145 -4.45 -24.97 -4.21
C GLU A 145 -5.01 -25.21 -5.62
N ILE A 146 -6.33 -25.15 -5.73
CA ILE A 146 -7.05 -25.38 -6.98
C ILE A 146 -6.81 -24.14 -7.86
N TRP A 147 -5.80 -24.21 -8.72
CA TRP A 147 -5.43 -23.11 -9.61
C TRP A 147 -6.50 -22.94 -10.68
N LEU A 148 -7.33 -21.90 -10.54
CA LEU A 148 -8.35 -21.51 -11.50
C LEU A 148 -7.88 -20.26 -12.24
N LYS A 149 -8.05 -20.22 -13.56
CA LYS A 149 -7.86 -18.98 -14.30
C LYS A 149 -8.89 -17.95 -13.81
N ASP A 150 -8.41 -16.75 -13.53
CA ASP A 150 -9.28 -15.64 -13.16
C ASP A 150 -10.08 -15.19 -14.40
N ILE A 151 -11.35 -15.58 -14.42
CA ILE A 151 -12.29 -15.31 -15.51
C ILE A 151 -12.50 -13.80 -15.69
N GLU A 152 -12.40 -13.02 -14.60
CA GLU A 152 -12.64 -11.58 -14.62
C GLU A 152 -11.49 -10.82 -15.29
N SER A 153 -10.30 -11.42 -15.28
CA SER A 153 -9.09 -10.82 -15.88
C SER A 153 -8.93 -11.13 -17.38
N MET A 154 -9.67 -12.10 -17.92
CA MET A 154 -9.52 -12.53 -19.32
C MET A 154 -10.14 -11.50 -20.29
N SER A 155 -9.44 -11.22 -21.39
CA SER A 155 -10.06 -10.47 -22.48
C SER A 155 -11.21 -11.27 -23.10
N LEU A 156 -12.18 -10.59 -23.72
CA LEU A 156 -13.35 -11.26 -24.33
C LEU A 156 -12.95 -12.37 -25.32
N LYS A 157 -11.89 -12.14 -26.10
CA LYS A 157 -11.38 -13.13 -27.06
C LYS A 157 -10.72 -14.34 -26.38
N GLU A 158 -9.98 -14.12 -25.29
CA GLU A 158 -9.40 -15.21 -24.49
C GLU A 158 -10.49 -16.01 -23.79
N PHE A 159 -11.54 -15.33 -23.32
CA PHE A 159 -12.70 -15.97 -22.71
C PHE A 159 -13.47 -16.85 -23.72
N GLU A 160 -13.68 -16.39 -24.95
CA GLU A 160 -14.28 -17.21 -26.02
C GLU A 160 -13.43 -18.45 -26.32
N ASN A 161 -12.11 -18.28 -26.49
CA ASN A 161 -11.19 -19.41 -26.68
C ASN A 161 -11.23 -20.39 -25.50
N TYR A 162 -11.34 -19.87 -24.27
CA TYR A 162 -11.48 -20.68 -23.06
C TYR A 162 -12.79 -21.48 -23.05
N LEU A 163 -13.91 -20.88 -23.49
CA LEU A 163 -15.18 -21.59 -23.62
C LEU A 163 -15.11 -22.69 -24.67
N ASP A 164 -14.44 -22.47 -25.80
CA ASP A 164 -14.26 -23.50 -26.83
C ASP A 164 -13.40 -24.67 -26.32
N LEU A 165 -12.37 -24.39 -25.53
CA LEU A 165 -11.60 -25.42 -24.84
C LEU A 165 -12.48 -26.23 -23.88
N ILE A 166 -13.34 -25.58 -23.08
CA ILE A 166 -14.30 -26.26 -22.20
C ILE A 166 -15.28 -27.12 -23.02
N ARG A 167 -15.82 -26.60 -24.12
CA ARG A 167 -16.76 -27.31 -24.99
C ARG A 167 -16.14 -28.59 -25.56
N ASN A 168 -14.88 -28.51 -26.01
CA ASN A 168 -14.15 -29.67 -26.51
C ASN A 168 -13.91 -30.72 -25.41
N LYS A 169 -13.60 -30.27 -24.19
CA LYS A 169 -13.32 -31.14 -23.05
C LYS A 169 -14.56 -31.73 -22.38
N ARG A 170 -15.73 -31.17 -22.64
CA ARG A 170 -17.03 -31.68 -22.15
C ARG A 170 -17.28 -33.13 -22.55
N LYS A 171 -16.90 -33.51 -23.78
CA LYS A 171 -17.05 -34.89 -24.28
C LYS A 171 -16.11 -35.86 -23.57
N GLU A 172 -14.85 -35.47 -23.40
CA GLU A 172 -13.87 -36.28 -22.64
C GLU A 172 -14.32 -36.48 -21.20
N PHE A 173 -14.84 -35.43 -20.57
CA PHE A 173 -15.36 -35.50 -19.20
C PHE A 173 -16.58 -36.40 -19.07
N LEU A 174 -17.52 -36.30 -20.01
CA LEU A 174 -18.68 -37.17 -20.06
C LEU A 174 -18.25 -38.64 -20.14
N ASN A 175 -17.31 -38.97 -21.03
CA ASN A 175 -16.79 -40.33 -21.18
C ASN A 175 -16.08 -40.80 -19.91
N LYS A 176 -15.24 -39.96 -19.31
CA LYS A 176 -14.58 -40.28 -18.03
C LYS A 176 -15.61 -40.54 -16.93
N ARG A 177 -16.65 -39.70 -16.81
CA ARG A 177 -17.71 -39.88 -15.83
C ARG A 177 -18.53 -41.13 -16.07
N LEU A 178 -18.90 -41.41 -17.31
CA LEU A 178 -19.57 -42.66 -17.65
C LEU A 178 -18.73 -43.86 -17.25
N ASN A 179 -17.41 -43.81 -17.45
CA ASN A 179 -16.51 -44.89 -17.05
C ASN A 179 -16.37 -45.03 -15.53
N ASP A 180 -16.32 -43.92 -14.80
CA ASP A 180 -16.18 -43.88 -13.33
C ASP A 180 -17.45 -44.33 -12.59
N LEU A 181 -18.62 -44.33 -13.25
CA LEU A 181 -19.87 -44.77 -12.63
C LEU A 181 -19.85 -46.29 -12.32
N PRO A 182 -20.40 -46.72 -11.17
CA PRO A 182 -20.53 -48.14 -10.85
C PRO A 182 -21.45 -48.84 -11.84
N ASN A 183 -21.16 -50.11 -12.14
CA ASN A 183 -21.88 -50.88 -13.17
C ASN A 183 -23.40 -50.91 -12.94
N LYS A 184 -23.84 -51.00 -11.68
CA LYS A 184 -25.27 -50.93 -11.31
C LYS A 184 -25.95 -49.67 -11.84
N ILE A 185 -25.27 -48.53 -11.84
CA ILE A 185 -25.82 -47.26 -12.35
C ILE A 185 -25.73 -47.21 -13.87
N LYS A 186 -24.67 -47.77 -14.46
CA LYS A 186 -24.54 -47.85 -15.93
C LYS A 186 -25.70 -48.63 -16.56
N ASP A 187 -26.12 -49.71 -15.93
CA ASP A 187 -27.23 -50.54 -16.41
C ASP A 187 -28.58 -49.80 -16.40
N THR A 188 -28.73 -48.79 -15.52
CA THR A 188 -29.93 -47.94 -15.50
C THR A 188 -29.95 -46.88 -16.61
N LEU A 189 -28.81 -46.58 -17.25
CA LEU A 189 -28.67 -45.57 -18.30
C LEU A 189 -28.89 -46.21 -19.68
N ILE A 190 -30.13 -46.68 -19.92
CA ILE A 190 -30.48 -47.42 -21.14
C ILE A 190 -30.63 -46.45 -22.32
N LEU A 191 -31.28 -45.31 -22.09
CA LEU A 191 -31.57 -44.35 -23.16
C LEU A 191 -30.32 -43.52 -23.48
N PRO A 192 -30.12 -43.13 -24.75
CA PRO A 192 -29.02 -42.24 -25.13
C PRO A 192 -29.12 -40.87 -24.45
N GLU A 193 -30.34 -40.43 -24.11
CA GLU A 193 -30.61 -39.18 -23.40
C GLU A 193 -30.09 -39.19 -21.97
N ASP A 194 -30.10 -40.36 -21.30
CA ASP A 194 -29.62 -40.52 -19.93
C ASP A 194 -28.09 -40.41 -19.84
N LYS A 195 -27.39 -40.68 -20.95
CA LYS A 195 -25.93 -40.58 -21.04
C LYS A 195 -25.43 -39.14 -21.21
N THR A 196 -26.34 -38.16 -21.22
CA THR A 196 -25.97 -36.75 -21.31
C THR A 196 -25.47 -36.21 -19.98
N LEU A 197 -24.52 -35.28 -20.04
CA LEU A 197 -23.94 -34.63 -18.85
C LEU A 197 -25.01 -33.87 -18.05
N ILE A 198 -26.03 -33.34 -18.73
CA ILE A 198 -27.17 -32.65 -18.10
C ILE A 198 -27.97 -33.63 -17.26
N HIS A 199 -28.30 -34.81 -17.80
CA HIS A 199 -28.99 -35.85 -17.05
C HIS A 199 -28.17 -36.29 -15.83
N LEU A 200 -26.88 -36.57 -16.01
CA LEU A 200 -25.98 -36.95 -14.90
C LEU A 200 -25.89 -35.87 -13.82
N ALA A 201 -25.90 -34.58 -14.20
CA ALA A 201 -25.91 -33.48 -13.26
C ALA A 201 -27.25 -33.34 -12.53
N SER A 202 -28.37 -33.41 -13.26
CA SER A 202 -29.72 -33.30 -12.69
C SER A 202 -30.06 -34.44 -11.73
N THR A 203 -29.51 -35.63 -11.98
CA THR A 203 -29.70 -36.83 -11.14
C THR A 203 -28.71 -36.88 -9.97
N GLY A 204 -27.84 -35.88 -9.80
CA GLY A 204 -26.83 -35.85 -8.75
C GLY A 204 -25.70 -36.87 -8.93
N LYS A 205 -25.61 -37.51 -10.10
CA LYS A 205 -24.57 -38.50 -10.43
C LYS A 205 -23.22 -37.83 -10.74
N THR A 206 -23.19 -36.53 -10.99
CA THR A 206 -21.96 -35.73 -10.99
C THR A 206 -21.80 -34.97 -9.68
N THR A 207 -20.73 -35.24 -8.93
CA THR A 207 -20.40 -34.48 -7.73
C THR A 207 -19.90 -33.08 -8.08
N SER A 208 -20.15 -32.06 -7.26
CA SER A 208 -19.58 -30.72 -7.45
C SER A 208 -18.05 -30.77 -7.57
N GLN A 209 -17.42 -31.63 -6.77
CA GLN A 209 -15.97 -31.86 -6.79
C GLN A 209 -15.46 -32.35 -8.15
N SER A 210 -16.27 -33.12 -8.89
CA SER A 210 -15.89 -33.58 -10.22
C SER A 210 -15.69 -32.47 -11.24
N ILE A 211 -16.51 -31.42 -11.14
CA ILE A 211 -16.48 -30.26 -12.03
C ILE A 211 -15.24 -29.43 -11.70
N ILE A 212 -14.98 -29.22 -10.40
CA ILE A 212 -13.78 -28.54 -9.91
C ILE A 212 -12.52 -29.29 -10.37
N ASN A 213 -12.50 -30.62 -10.25
CA ASN A 213 -11.38 -31.46 -10.70
C ASN A 213 -11.15 -31.40 -12.22
N LEU A 214 -12.22 -31.25 -13.01
CA LEU A 214 -12.05 -31.00 -14.42
C LEU A 214 -11.39 -29.64 -14.65
N GLN A 215 -11.90 -28.60 -14.01
CA GLN A 215 -11.41 -27.24 -14.22
C GLN A 215 -9.93 -27.11 -13.81
N THR A 216 -9.54 -27.72 -12.69
CA THR A 216 -8.13 -27.81 -12.26
C THR A 216 -7.30 -28.61 -13.24
N SER A 217 -7.81 -29.72 -13.77
CA SER A 217 -7.05 -30.51 -14.74
C SER A 217 -6.80 -29.74 -16.04
N LEU A 218 -7.74 -28.88 -16.46
CA LEU A 218 -7.59 -28.03 -17.64
C LEU A 218 -6.54 -26.96 -17.41
N THR A 219 -6.61 -26.27 -16.27
CA THR A 219 -5.62 -25.25 -15.93
C THR A 219 -4.24 -25.86 -15.74
N CYS A 220 -4.10 -27.00 -15.04
CA CYS A 220 -2.83 -27.71 -14.90
C CYS A 220 -2.27 -28.18 -16.25
N LYS A 221 -3.09 -28.71 -17.15
CA LYS A 221 -2.65 -29.09 -18.51
C LYS A 221 -2.17 -27.89 -19.30
N GLU A 222 -2.89 -26.78 -19.23
CA GLU A 222 -2.50 -25.54 -19.90
C GLU A 222 -1.17 -25.02 -19.33
N LEU A 223 -1.03 -24.97 -18.01
CA LEU A 223 0.20 -24.59 -17.32
C LEU A 223 1.37 -25.52 -17.65
N SER A 224 1.13 -26.82 -17.86
CA SER A 224 2.18 -27.77 -18.25
C SER A 224 2.61 -27.61 -19.72
N SER A 225 1.72 -27.10 -20.58
CA SER A 225 1.95 -27.03 -22.02
C SER A 225 3.16 -26.14 -22.35
N LYS A 226 4.08 -26.61 -23.20
CA LYS A 226 5.32 -25.87 -23.52
C LYS A 226 5.06 -24.51 -24.19
N ASN A 227 3.89 -24.33 -24.80
CA ASN A 227 3.53 -23.15 -25.59
C ASN A 227 2.70 -22.11 -24.83
N SER A 228 2.31 -22.39 -23.57
CA SER A 228 1.57 -21.40 -22.79
C SER A 228 2.53 -20.28 -22.35
N ASN A 229 2.52 -19.17 -23.09
CA ASN A 229 3.08 -17.89 -22.64
C ASN A 229 2.43 -17.40 -21.32
N SER A 230 1.34 -18.03 -20.88
CA SER A 230 0.65 -17.80 -19.60
C SER A 230 1.26 -18.52 -18.39
N LYS A 231 2.47 -19.11 -18.49
CA LYS A 231 3.13 -19.85 -17.39
C LYS A 231 3.51 -18.99 -16.19
N LEU A 232 3.54 -17.68 -16.33
CA LEU A 232 3.86 -16.75 -15.26
C LEU A 232 2.58 -16.02 -14.86
N HIS A 233 1.85 -16.61 -13.93
CA HIS A 233 0.83 -15.86 -13.21
C HIS A 233 1.54 -14.91 -12.25
N SER A 234 1.47 -13.61 -12.52
CA SER A 234 1.93 -12.56 -11.62
C SER A 234 0.96 -12.40 -10.45
N LYS A 235 0.69 -13.47 -9.69
CA LYS A 235 0.08 -13.29 -8.38
C LYS A 235 1.13 -12.61 -7.51
N LEU A 236 0.79 -11.44 -7.01
CA LEU A 236 1.66 -10.71 -6.13
C LEU A 236 1.98 -11.59 -4.93
N HIS A 237 3.26 -11.62 -4.53
CA HIS A 237 3.67 -12.31 -3.32
C HIS A 237 2.85 -11.76 -2.14
N ARG A 238 2.39 -12.64 -1.24
CA ARG A 238 1.52 -12.27 -0.11
C ARG A 238 2.05 -11.04 0.63
N THR A 239 3.30 -11.09 1.08
CA THR A 239 3.96 -9.96 1.78
C THR A 239 4.75 -9.02 0.85
N PHE A 240 4.61 -9.15 -0.47
CA PHE A 240 5.34 -8.34 -1.47
C PHE A 240 6.87 -8.33 -1.29
N GLY A 241 7.42 -9.35 -0.64
CA GLY A 241 8.84 -9.45 -0.31
C GLY A 241 9.31 -8.55 0.83
N LEU A 242 8.39 -7.92 1.59
CA LEU A 242 8.74 -7.14 2.78
C LEU A 242 9.10 -8.02 3.98
N ASN A 243 8.52 -9.22 4.05
CA ASN A 243 8.85 -10.17 5.08
C ASN A 243 8.89 -11.60 4.53
N TYR A 244 9.99 -12.30 4.83
CA TYR A 244 10.18 -13.73 4.60
C TYR A 244 10.39 -14.50 5.89
N SER A 245 10.37 -13.84 7.06
CA SER A 245 10.51 -14.52 8.34
C SER A 245 9.26 -15.37 8.62
N LYS A 246 9.49 -16.62 9.04
CA LYS A 246 8.42 -17.51 9.48
C LYS A 246 7.72 -16.89 10.68
N LYS A 247 6.43 -17.17 10.82
CA LYS A 247 5.69 -16.80 12.03
C LYS A 247 6.44 -17.39 13.24
N PRO A 248 6.84 -16.58 14.22
CA PRO A 248 7.46 -17.11 15.42
C PRO A 248 6.48 -18.09 16.06
N THR A 249 6.96 -19.30 16.33
CA THR A 249 6.14 -20.39 16.84
C THR A 249 5.80 -20.19 18.31
N SER A 250 6.62 -19.43 19.04
CA SER A 250 6.39 -19.09 20.45
C SER A 250 6.25 -17.58 20.66
N THR A 251 5.51 -17.19 21.70
CA THR A 251 5.43 -15.80 22.16
C THR A 251 6.76 -15.27 22.71
N ASN A 252 7.68 -16.17 23.07
CA ASN A 252 8.99 -15.82 23.62
C ASN A 252 10.01 -15.44 22.54
N ASP A 253 9.85 -15.94 21.32
CA ASP A 253 10.67 -15.55 20.17
C ASP A 253 10.35 -14.11 19.70
N PHE A 254 9.23 -13.56 20.15
CA PHE A 254 8.86 -12.16 19.91
C PHE A 254 9.59 -11.26 20.91
N LEU A 255 10.87 -10.97 20.67
CA LEU A 255 11.63 -10.04 21.51
C LEU A 255 10.97 -8.65 21.48
N PRO A 256 10.29 -8.22 22.56
CA PRO A 256 9.43 -7.04 22.53
C PRO A 256 10.21 -5.74 22.36
N ASN A 257 11.52 -5.75 22.69
CA ASN A 257 12.38 -4.58 22.62
C ASN A 257 12.84 -4.26 21.20
N GLU A 258 12.87 -5.25 20.29
CA GLU A 258 13.29 -5.04 18.90
C GLU A 258 12.21 -4.38 18.03
N LEU A 259 10.97 -4.34 18.53
CA LEU A 259 9.81 -3.74 17.86
C LEU A 259 9.60 -2.27 18.23
N ILE A 260 10.53 -1.71 19.00
CA ILE A 260 10.51 -0.31 19.39
C ILE A 260 11.13 0.50 18.25
N GLN A 261 10.32 1.34 17.62
CA GLN A 261 10.77 2.29 16.61
C GLN A 261 10.59 3.72 17.09
N LYS A 262 11.57 4.57 16.75
CA LYS A 262 11.45 6.02 16.93
C LYS A 262 10.46 6.57 15.92
N GLY A 263 9.48 7.32 16.41
CA GLY A 263 8.43 7.94 15.61
C GLY A 263 8.11 9.34 16.07
N ARG A 264 7.23 9.99 15.33
CA ARG A 264 6.74 11.33 15.64
C ARG A 264 5.22 11.37 15.65
N ILE A 265 4.64 11.87 16.74
CA ILE A 265 3.21 12.07 16.85
C ILE A 265 2.80 13.22 15.93
N LEU A 266 1.81 12.98 15.07
CA LEU A 266 1.33 13.96 14.08
C LEU A 266 0.00 14.60 14.47
N ASN A 267 -1.00 13.79 14.86
CA ASN A 267 -2.35 14.29 15.16
C ASN A 267 -3.13 13.31 16.05
N LYS A 268 -4.15 13.80 16.77
CA LYS A 268 -5.22 12.94 17.29
C LYS A 268 -6.15 12.57 16.12
N VAL A 269 -6.56 11.30 16.05
CA VAL A 269 -7.60 10.87 15.11
C VAL A 269 -8.90 11.59 15.47
N SER A 270 -9.62 12.10 14.47
CA SER A 270 -10.90 12.78 14.72
C SER A 270 -11.92 11.79 15.30
N ARG A 271 -12.84 12.29 16.16
CA ARG A 271 -13.93 11.45 16.71
C ARG A 271 -14.75 10.79 15.60
N TYR A 272 -14.95 11.52 14.49
CA TYR A 272 -15.69 11.04 13.34
C TYR A 272 -14.98 9.85 12.67
N ASP A 273 -13.68 9.98 12.38
CA ASP A 273 -12.92 8.90 11.72
C ASP A 273 -12.78 7.67 12.63
N ASP A 274 -12.57 7.89 13.93
CA ASP A 274 -12.53 6.81 14.92
C ASP A 274 -13.88 6.08 14.98
N SER A 275 -14.99 6.82 15.04
CA SER A 275 -16.34 6.23 15.03
C SER A 275 -16.63 5.41 13.77
N HIS A 276 -16.13 5.85 12.62
CA HIS A 276 -16.31 5.14 11.36
C HIS A 276 -15.52 3.82 11.34
N SER A 277 -14.27 3.85 11.80
CA SER A 277 -13.46 2.62 11.92
C SER A 277 -14.05 1.63 12.94
N ARG A 278 -14.61 2.12 14.05
CA ARG A 278 -15.29 1.27 15.05
C ARG A 278 -16.58 0.65 14.53
N ALA A 279 -17.33 1.40 13.72
CA ALA A 279 -18.56 0.91 13.10
C ALA A 279 -18.28 -0.28 12.15
N ILE A 280 -17.19 -0.18 11.37
CA ILE A 280 -16.77 -1.27 10.47
C ILE A 280 -16.35 -2.50 11.28
N ASN A 281 -15.60 -2.31 12.37
CA ASN A 281 -15.03 -3.42 13.11
C ASN A 281 -16.00 -4.10 14.10
N ASN A 282 -17.29 -3.74 14.11
CA ASN A 282 -18.40 -4.38 14.85
C ASN A 282 -18.09 -4.84 16.29
N THR A 283 -17.12 -4.21 16.95
CA THR A 283 -16.66 -4.58 18.29
C THR A 283 -17.57 -3.88 19.30
N ARG A 284 -18.71 -4.53 19.59
CA ARG A 284 -19.83 -4.02 20.42
C ARG A 284 -19.49 -3.67 21.89
N ASN A 285 -18.23 -3.80 22.32
CA ASN A 285 -17.83 -3.65 23.73
C ASN A 285 -17.04 -2.36 24.05
N SER A 286 -17.18 -1.27 23.31
CA SER A 286 -16.41 -0.04 23.58
C SER A 286 -17.20 0.98 24.41
N GLY A 287 -16.98 0.97 25.73
CA GLY A 287 -17.38 2.08 26.60
C GLY A 287 -16.68 3.37 26.16
N GLY A 288 -17.45 4.44 25.94
CA GLY A 288 -17.02 5.70 25.36
C GLY A 288 -16.06 6.51 26.25
N GLY A 289 -14.77 6.17 26.24
CA GLY A 289 -13.72 7.04 26.77
C GLY A 289 -13.38 8.18 25.80
N ASN A 290 -13.02 9.35 26.35
CA ASN A 290 -12.56 10.53 25.58
C ASN A 290 -11.15 10.39 24.98
N ASN A 291 -10.49 9.26 25.19
CA ASN A 291 -9.18 9.01 24.60
C ASN A 291 -9.40 8.79 23.10
N LEU A 292 -8.74 9.57 22.26
CA LEU A 292 -8.69 9.35 20.81
C LEU A 292 -7.31 8.76 20.46
N PRO A 293 -7.23 7.82 19.51
CA PRO A 293 -5.95 7.29 19.08
C PRO A 293 -5.11 8.39 18.43
N TRP A 294 -3.80 8.31 18.58
CA TRP A 294 -2.86 9.22 17.93
C TRP A 294 -2.37 8.63 16.61
N VAL A 295 -2.24 9.49 15.60
CA VAL A 295 -1.54 9.21 14.35
C VAL A 295 -0.06 9.50 14.56
N VAL A 296 0.79 8.52 14.27
CA VAL A 296 2.24 8.57 14.46
C VAL A 296 2.92 8.29 13.14
N SER A 297 3.92 9.10 12.78
CA SER A 297 4.82 8.86 11.66
C SER A 297 6.01 8.00 12.11
N LEU A 298 6.25 6.88 11.45
CA LEU A 298 7.34 5.93 11.72
C LEU A 298 7.98 5.54 10.39
N GLY A 299 9.27 5.78 10.20
CA GLY A 299 10.01 5.25 9.04
C GLY A 299 9.38 5.56 7.66
N GLY A 300 8.70 6.69 7.50
CA GLY A 300 8.05 7.09 6.24
C GLY A 300 6.61 6.61 6.05
N ILE A 301 6.02 5.92 7.02
CA ILE A 301 4.61 5.55 7.04
C ILE A 301 3.91 6.05 8.29
N THR A 302 2.58 6.00 8.29
CA THR A 302 1.76 6.44 9.42
C THR A 302 1.08 5.26 10.08
N GLY A 303 1.16 5.17 11.40
CA GLY A 303 0.41 4.23 12.23
C GLY A 303 -0.56 4.93 13.18
N LYS A 304 -1.43 4.17 13.81
CA LYS A 304 -2.35 4.60 14.85
C LYS A 304 -1.99 3.94 16.18
N THR A 305 -2.09 4.67 17.28
CA THR A 305 -1.90 4.06 18.61
C THR A 305 -3.15 3.29 19.03
N ILE A 306 -2.98 2.04 19.48
CA ILE A 306 -4.08 1.26 20.07
C ILE A 306 -4.34 1.74 21.49
N GLN A 307 -5.61 1.94 21.81
CA GLN A 307 -6.05 2.13 23.18
C GLN A 307 -6.26 0.78 23.83
N ASN A 308 -5.31 0.35 24.63
CA ASN A 308 -5.49 -0.86 25.41
C ASN A 308 -6.47 -0.55 26.55
N LYS A 309 -7.64 -1.19 26.57
CA LYS A 309 -8.73 -0.90 27.54
C LYS A 309 -8.27 -1.02 29.00
N ASN A 310 -7.29 -1.89 29.26
CA ASN A 310 -6.78 -2.17 30.59
C ASN A 310 -5.72 -1.15 31.04
N ASN A 311 -5.05 -0.48 30.11
CA ASN A 311 -4.11 0.58 30.41
C ASN A 311 -4.81 1.91 30.17
N LYS A 312 -5.67 2.32 31.12
CA LYS A 312 -6.02 3.73 31.21
C LYS A 312 -4.69 4.47 31.30
N ILE A 313 -4.36 5.27 30.28
CA ILE A 313 -3.16 6.12 30.16
C ILE A 313 -3.10 7.18 31.29
N THR A 314 -3.94 7.05 32.31
CA THR A 314 -4.32 8.07 33.28
C THR A 314 -3.41 8.13 34.50
N GLU A 315 -2.37 7.33 34.65
CA GLU A 315 -1.52 7.44 35.86
C GLU A 315 -0.03 7.64 35.58
N ILE A 316 0.57 6.88 34.66
CA ILE A 316 2.01 7.03 34.38
C ILE A 316 2.29 8.18 33.40
N ASN A 317 1.30 8.63 32.61
CA ASN A 317 1.52 9.55 31.47
C ASN A 317 0.71 10.86 31.47
N LYS A 318 0.01 11.22 32.56
CA LYS A 318 -0.77 12.47 32.63
C LYS A 318 0.10 13.72 32.33
N ASN A 319 1.37 13.71 32.74
CA ASN A 319 2.30 14.81 32.49
C ASN A 319 2.69 14.94 30.99
N TYR A 320 2.71 13.84 30.25
CA TYR A 320 3.11 13.87 28.83
C TYR A 320 1.95 14.22 27.90
N THR A 321 0.73 13.79 28.24
CA THR A 321 -0.44 14.03 27.38
C THR A 321 -0.78 15.52 27.25
N SER A 322 -0.55 16.32 28.30
CA SER A 322 -0.74 17.78 28.28
C SER A 322 0.29 18.50 27.41
N LEU A 323 1.52 17.96 27.31
CA LEU A 323 2.59 18.53 26.47
C LEU A 323 2.39 18.26 24.97
N ILE A 324 1.59 17.25 24.61
CA ILE A 324 1.38 16.83 23.21
C ILE A 324 0.05 17.38 22.64
N GLU A 325 -0.72 18.16 23.41
CA GLU A 325 -2.03 18.65 22.94
C GLU A 325 -1.95 19.55 21.71
N GLU A 326 -0.83 20.26 21.51
CA GLU A 326 -0.57 21.03 20.30
C GLU A 326 0.45 20.31 19.41
N THR A 327 -0.05 19.70 18.35
CA THR A 327 0.80 19.14 17.30
C THR A 327 1.43 20.27 16.52
N ASP A 328 2.76 20.38 16.59
CA ASP A 328 3.51 21.41 15.86
C ASP A 328 3.57 21.09 14.36
N TYR A 329 2.47 21.41 13.65
CA TYR A 329 2.42 21.32 12.19
C TYR A 329 3.42 22.24 11.51
N LYS A 330 3.89 23.29 12.19
CA LYS A 330 4.87 24.25 11.64
C LYS A 330 6.27 23.67 11.63
N ARG A 331 6.50 22.50 12.26
CA ARG A 331 7.80 21.82 12.36
C ARG A 331 8.90 22.75 12.91
N LEU A 332 8.52 23.70 13.77
CA LEU A 332 9.48 24.65 14.35
C LEU A 332 10.36 23.94 15.36
N ASN A 333 9.77 23.03 16.15
CA ASN A 333 10.49 22.20 17.10
C ASN A 333 10.65 20.80 16.53
N ASN A 334 11.81 20.45 15.98
CA ASN A 334 12.02 19.09 15.44
C ASN A 334 11.90 18.00 16.50
N LEU A 335 12.21 18.32 17.75
CA LEU A 335 12.21 17.39 18.88
C LEU A 335 10.81 17.15 19.45
N SER A 336 9.84 18.03 19.20
CA SER A 336 8.50 17.87 19.77
C SER A 336 7.77 16.66 19.19
N GLY A 337 7.18 15.87 20.09
CA GLY A 337 6.38 14.70 19.75
C GLY A 337 7.20 13.50 19.25
N ILE A 338 8.52 13.51 19.39
CA ILE A 338 9.34 12.32 19.15
C ILE A 338 9.21 11.35 20.32
N GLY A 339 9.02 10.07 20.01
CA GLY A 339 8.91 9.02 21.01
C GLY A 339 9.28 7.65 20.45
N ASN A 340 9.39 6.69 21.36
CA ASN A 340 9.59 5.29 21.08
C ASN A 340 8.23 4.59 21.08
N PHE A 341 7.89 3.98 19.96
CA PHE A 341 6.63 3.29 19.75
C PHE A 341 6.89 1.81 19.54
N LYS A 342 6.22 0.98 20.32
CA LYS A 342 6.21 -0.46 20.12
C LYS A 342 5.15 -0.80 19.08
N ILE A 343 5.57 -1.49 18.03
CA ILE A 343 4.67 -1.98 16.98
C ILE A 343 4.02 -3.28 17.47
N ASN A 344 2.70 -3.26 17.61
CA ASN A 344 1.94 -4.43 18.03
C ASN A 344 1.47 -5.25 16.82
N ARG A 345 1.08 -4.56 15.75
CA ARG A 345 0.54 -5.18 14.54
C ARG A 345 0.86 -4.27 13.35
N ALA A 346 1.23 -4.89 12.24
CA ALA A 346 1.54 -4.21 11.00
C ALA A 346 0.87 -4.98 9.87
N GLU A 347 -0.02 -4.29 9.16
CA GLU A 347 -0.85 -4.88 8.13
C GLU A 347 -0.63 -4.16 6.82
N MET A 348 -0.73 -4.94 5.75
CA MET A 348 -0.68 -4.43 4.41
C MET A 348 -1.91 -4.90 3.66
N SER A 349 -2.64 -3.93 3.13
CA SER A 349 -3.80 -4.16 2.29
C SER A 349 -3.48 -3.72 0.86
N ASN A 350 -4.05 -4.45 -0.11
CA ASN A 350 -3.93 -4.13 -1.53
C ASN A 350 -4.76 -2.90 -1.94
N GLN A 351 -5.44 -2.27 -0.99
CA GLN A 351 -6.18 -1.04 -1.21
C GLN A 351 -5.22 0.14 -1.13
N PRO A 352 -5.29 1.12 -2.04
CA PRO A 352 -4.48 2.32 -1.90
C PRO A 352 -4.87 3.11 -0.64
N PRO A 353 -3.93 3.88 -0.06
CA PRO A 353 -4.15 4.60 1.17
C PRO A 353 -5.23 5.66 1.01
N ILE A 354 -6.12 5.71 1.99
CA ILE A 354 -7.19 6.69 2.07
C ILE A 354 -6.61 7.98 2.63
N ILE A 355 -6.65 9.07 1.86
CA ILE A 355 -6.22 10.38 2.33
C ILE A 355 -7.27 10.92 3.31
N LEU A 356 -6.91 10.94 4.60
CA LEU A 356 -7.77 11.49 5.66
C LEU A 356 -8.15 12.94 5.34
N GLY A 357 -9.45 13.24 5.34
CA GLY A 357 -9.98 14.58 5.07
C GLY A 357 -10.51 14.83 3.65
N LEU A 358 -10.25 13.92 2.69
CA LEU A 358 -10.88 13.97 1.38
C LEU A 358 -12.09 13.03 1.35
N LYS A 359 -13.30 13.59 1.51
CA LYS A 359 -14.57 12.82 1.54
C LYS A 359 -14.79 11.93 0.31
N ASP A 360 -14.14 12.22 -0.81
CA ASP A 360 -14.30 11.51 -2.08
C ASP A 360 -13.18 10.50 -2.41
N SER A 361 -12.13 10.39 -1.59
CA SER A 361 -11.05 9.42 -1.86
C SER A 361 -11.56 7.96 -1.83
N ASN A 362 -12.55 7.67 -0.97
CA ASN A 362 -13.17 6.35 -0.90
C ASN A 362 -14.15 6.08 -2.05
N LYS A 363 -14.80 7.12 -2.59
CA LYS A 363 -15.77 6.97 -3.67
C LYS A 363 -15.09 6.65 -5.00
N LEU A 364 -13.88 7.16 -5.24
CA LEU A 364 -13.13 6.90 -6.46
C LEU A 364 -12.80 5.40 -6.63
N LEU A 365 -12.47 4.70 -5.54
CA LEU A 365 -12.14 3.27 -5.59
C LEU A 365 -13.34 2.37 -5.92
N LEU A 366 -14.52 2.70 -5.40
CA LEU A 366 -15.74 1.93 -5.68
C LEU A 366 -16.36 2.32 -7.04
N SER A 367 -16.15 3.55 -7.50
CA SER A 367 -16.69 4.02 -8.80
C SER A 367 -15.85 3.60 -10.01
N SER A 368 -14.58 3.19 -9.84
CA SER A 368 -13.72 2.80 -10.97
C SER A 368 -14.10 1.46 -11.60
N LEU A 369 -14.91 0.64 -10.93
CA LEU A 369 -15.45 -0.59 -11.51
C LEU A 369 -16.59 -0.32 -12.51
N ASN A 370 -17.30 0.81 -12.38
CA ASN A 370 -18.50 1.06 -13.20
C ASN A 370 -18.52 2.38 -14.00
N ASN A 371 -17.59 3.31 -13.81
CA ASN A 371 -17.61 4.56 -14.59
C ASN A 371 -16.32 4.83 -15.36
N ARG A 372 -16.48 4.77 -16.68
CA ARG A 372 -15.59 5.28 -17.73
C ARG A 372 -15.31 6.78 -17.52
N MET A 373 -14.36 7.11 -16.64
CA MET A 373 -13.67 8.41 -16.70
C MET A 373 -12.72 8.38 -17.91
N GLY A 374 -13.30 8.55 -19.11
CA GLY A 374 -12.63 8.56 -20.41
C GLY A 374 -11.75 9.79 -20.69
N GLY A 375 -11.24 10.46 -19.65
CA GLY A 375 -10.20 11.46 -19.81
C GLY A 375 -8.85 10.77 -19.83
N LYS A 376 -8.24 10.60 -21.01
CA LYS A 376 -6.82 10.23 -21.15
C LYS A 376 -5.96 11.35 -20.54
N TRP A 377 -5.91 11.41 -19.21
CA TRP A 377 -4.86 12.14 -18.51
C TRP A 377 -3.56 11.49 -18.95
N ARG A 378 -2.80 12.20 -19.79
CA ARG A 378 -1.41 11.86 -20.08
C ARG A 378 -0.65 12.05 -18.78
N GLN A 379 -0.74 11.07 -17.88
CA GLN A 379 0.15 10.99 -16.74
C GLN A 379 1.54 10.86 -17.34
N SER A 380 2.33 11.92 -17.22
CA SER A 380 3.77 11.79 -17.43
C SER A 380 4.24 10.64 -16.54
N THR A 381 5.16 9.84 -17.05
CA THR A 381 5.82 8.77 -16.29
C THR A 381 6.42 9.30 -14.98
N ALA A 382 6.79 10.59 -14.93
CA ALA A 382 7.20 11.31 -13.73
C ALA A 382 6.10 11.42 -12.63
N ASN A 383 4.81 11.39 -13.00
CA ASN A 383 3.67 11.48 -12.09
C ASN A 383 3.04 10.12 -11.77
N GLN A 384 3.67 9.00 -12.16
CA GLN A 384 3.18 7.70 -11.72
C GLN A 384 3.28 7.59 -10.19
N PRO A 385 2.20 7.16 -9.51
CA PRO A 385 2.25 6.97 -8.06
C PRO A 385 3.41 6.05 -7.70
N SER A 386 4.04 6.29 -6.54
CA SER A 386 5.04 5.34 -6.05
C SER A 386 4.36 4.00 -5.82
N SER A 387 5.11 2.90 -5.97
CA SER A 387 4.61 1.57 -5.62
C SER A 387 4.20 1.50 -4.14
N LEU A 388 4.72 2.37 -3.26
CA LEU A 388 4.24 2.47 -1.88
C LEU A 388 2.90 3.20 -1.73
N ASP A 389 2.50 3.99 -2.73
CA ASP A 389 1.22 4.71 -2.72
C ASP A 389 0.06 3.83 -3.23
N THR A 390 0.33 2.61 -3.70
CA THR A 390 -0.72 1.64 -4.07
C THR A 390 -1.15 0.76 -2.90
N PHE A 391 -0.41 0.78 -1.79
CA PHE A 391 -0.66 -0.04 -0.61
C PHE A 391 -1.11 0.82 0.56
N LYS A 392 -2.00 0.26 1.37
CA LYS A 392 -2.39 0.83 2.64
C LYS A 392 -1.74 0.01 3.74
N PHE A 393 -0.91 0.71 4.51
CA PHE A 393 -0.23 0.18 5.68
C PHE A 393 -1.01 0.59 6.92
N ASP A 394 -1.56 -0.39 7.63
CA ASP A 394 -2.22 -0.16 8.91
C ASP A 394 -1.31 -0.67 10.02
N ILE A 395 -0.81 0.25 10.84
CA ILE A 395 0.11 -0.08 11.93
C ILE A 395 -0.50 0.34 13.24
N ASP A 396 -0.48 -0.60 14.15
CA ASP A 396 -1.11 -0.57 15.44
C ASP A 396 0.02 -0.45 16.50
N LEU A 397 0.05 0.68 17.19
CA LEU A 397 1.18 1.10 18.02
C LEU A 397 0.82 1.17 19.49
N THR A 398 1.81 0.94 20.36
CA THR A 398 1.75 1.34 21.77
C THR A 398 2.88 2.31 22.08
N ILE A 399 2.58 3.34 22.84
CA ILE A 399 3.57 4.34 23.26
C ILE A 399 4.41 3.70 24.37
N ASN A 400 5.72 3.54 24.14
CA ASN A 400 6.63 3.00 25.14
C ASN A 400 7.25 4.11 25.98
N SER A 401 7.86 5.10 25.32
CA SER A 401 8.40 6.31 25.97
C SER A 401 8.33 7.51 25.03
N ILE A 402 8.23 8.71 25.60
CA ILE A 402 8.28 9.97 24.85
C ILE A 402 9.59 10.66 25.25
N GLU A 403 10.40 11.05 24.26
CA GLU A 403 11.64 11.77 24.51
C GLU A 403 11.28 13.23 24.83
N SER A 404 10.98 13.52 26.10
CA SER A 404 10.54 14.86 26.52
C SER A 404 11.68 15.80 26.92
N ASN A 405 12.92 15.30 27.03
CA ASN A 405 14.05 16.11 27.47
C ASN A 405 15.01 16.41 26.30
N PRO A 406 15.04 17.66 25.78
CA PRO A 406 16.00 18.06 24.77
C PRO A 406 17.45 18.12 25.29
N GLU A 407 17.67 18.03 26.60
CA GLU A 407 18.99 18.23 27.22
C GLU A 407 19.85 16.96 27.31
N THR A 408 19.29 15.76 27.13
CA THR A 408 20.00 14.49 27.39
C THR A 408 20.19 13.58 26.19
N ILE A 409 19.90 14.02 24.97
CA ILE A 409 20.14 13.20 23.77
C ILE A 409 21.63 13.34 23.39
N PRO A 410 22.43 12.26 23.39
CA PRO A 410 23.79 12.32 22.88
C PRO A 410 23.73 12.69 21.40
N LYS A 411 24.33 13.84 21.04
CA LYS A 411 24.41 14.31 19.66
C LYS A 411 25.08 13.24 18.80
N GLU A 412 24.33 12.56 17.94
CA GLU A 412 24.88 11.60 16.99
C GLU A 412 25.88 12.32 16.06
N ILE A 413 27.10 11.80 16.01
CA ILE A 413 28.19 12.26 15.16
C ILE A 413 27.72 12.17 13.69
N GLY A 414 27.55 13.32 13.03
CA GLY A 414 27.12 13.41 11.63
C GLY A 414 25.68 13.90 11.41
N SER A 415 24.91 14.18 12.45
CA SER A 415 23.60 14.86 12.32
C SER A 415 23.78 16.31 11.82
N LYS A 416 22.76 16.89 11.19
CA LYS A 416 22.80 18.28 10.67
C LYS A 416 23.14 19.31 11.77
N GLU A 417 22.79 19.01 13.01
CA GLU A 417 23.11 19.81 14.21
C GLU A 417 24.58 19.64 14.64
N TRP A 418 25.24 18.54 14.28
CA TRP A 418 26.68 18.33 14.47
C TRP A 418 27.53 19.13 13.47
N VAL A 419 27.00 19.39 12.26
CA VAL A 419 27.69 20.13 11.18
C VAL A 419 27.37 21.64 11.18
N GLY A 420 26.54 22.13 12.10
CA GLY A 420 26.11 23.53 12.08
C GLY A 420 25.53 24.02 13.39
N ASP A 421 26.30 24.01 14.47
CA ASP A 421 26.08 24.94 15.57
C ASP A 421 26.48 26.36 15.09
N GLU A 422 25.66 26.97 14.22
CA GLU A 422 25.68 28.41 13.92
C GLU A 422 25.04 29.19 15.08
N SER A 423 25.56 28.99 16.30
CA SER A 423 25.26 29.81 17.48
C SER A 423 25.73 31.27 17.36
N LYS A 424 26.25 31.67 16.18
CA LYS A 424 26.62 33.05 15.86
C LYS A 424 25.52 33.87 15.17
N LEU A 425 24.40 33.27 14.77
CA LEU A 425 23.25 34.00 14.20
C LEU A 425 22.35 34.67 15.24
N SER A 426 22.54 34.41 16.54
CA SER A 426 21.88 35.15 17.63
C SER A 426 22.24 36.65 17.62
N LYS A 427 23.39 37.04 17.06
CA LYS A 427 23.79 38.45 16.91
C LYS A 427 23.04 39.20 15.82
N LEU A 428 22.37 38.50 14.89
CA LEU A 428 21.59 39.13 13.81
C LEU A 428 20.15 39.48 14.28
N ASN A 429 19.64 38.80 15.31
CA ASN A 429 18.38 39.17 15.95
C ASN A 429 18.51 40.42 16.81
N ASP A 430 19.67 40.68 17.43
CA ASP A 430 19.91 41.93 18.15
C ASP A 430 19.91 43.15 17.22
N TRP A 431 20.27 42.98 15.93
CA TRP A 431 20.20 44.06 14.95
C TRP A 431 18.73 44.45 14.65
N SER A 432 17.82 43.48 14.57
CA SER A 432 16.39 43.77 14.38
C SER A 432 15.74 44.46 15.59
N PHE A 433 16.18 44.13 16.80
CA PHE A 433 15.73 44.79 18.03
C PHE A 433 16.25 46.22 18.15
N LYS A 434 17.47 46.50 17.64
CA LYS A 434 18.09 47.82 17.74
C LYS A 434 17.46 48.88 16.81
N TYR A 435 16.79 48.47 15.73
CA TYR A 435 16.18 49.37 14.75
C TYR A 435 14.64 49.46 14.80
N ASN A 436 13.98 48.86 15.80
CA ASN A 436 12.54 49.01 16.04
C ASN A 436 11.62 48.73 14.83
N PHE A 437 12.09 47.94 13.86
CA PHE A 437 11.24 47.47 12.75
C PHE A 437 10.41 46.27 13.20
N GLY A 438 9.37 46.56 13.99
CA GLY A 438 8.39 45.57 14.45
C GLY A 438 8.31 45.53 15.97
N GLY A 439 7.27 46.16 16.52
CA GLY A 439 7.05 46.27 17.96
C GLY A 439 7.06 44.91 18.70
N PRO A 440 7.34 44.96 20.02
CA PRO A 440 7.58 43.80 20.87
C PRO A 440 6.46 42.76 20.74
N LYS A 441 6.85 41.50 20.51
CA LYS A 441 5.90 40.38 20.36
C LYS A 441 5.06 40.13 21.62
N ASN A 442 5.52 40.59 22.78
CA ASN A 442 4.82 40.42 24.07
C ASN A 442 3.57 41.31 24.19
N ASP A 443 3.49 42.41 23.44
CA ASP A 443 2.32 43.30 23.46
C ASP A 443 1.21 42.85 22.49
N ARG A 444 1.45 41.78 21.71
CA ARG A 444 0.46 41.27 20.76
C ARG A 444 -0.58 40.44 21.50
N LYS A 445 -1.74 41.05 21.79
CA LYS A 445 -2.89 40.32 22.32
C LYS A 445 -3.33 39.24 21.32
N LYS A 446 -3.45 37.99 21.79
CA LYS A 446 -3.92 36.85 20.99
C LYS A 446 -5.34 37.16 20.49
N GLY A 447 -5.48 37.48 19.21
CA GLY A 447 -6.76 37.85 18.57
C GLY A 447 -6.74 39.19 17.84
N GLU A 448 -5.81 40.09 18.16
CA GLU A 448 -5.77 41.45 17.58
C GLU A 448 -5.54 41.43 16.06
N ALA A 449 -4.72 40.50 15.57
CA ALA A 449 -4.51 40.35 14.12
C ALA A 449 -5.78 39.92 13.38
N LEU A 450 -6.62 39.09 14.00
CA LEU A 450 -7.88 38.62 13.42
C LEU A 450 -8.94 39.72 13.46
N GLU A 451 -8.94 40.52 14.53
CA GLU A 451 -9.80 41.70 14.68
C GLU A 451 -9.42 42.80 13.68
N ARG A 452 -8.13 43.07 13.47
CA ARG A 452 -7.66 43.97 12.41
C ARG A 452 -8.02 43.49 11.01
N LEU A 453 -8.03 42.17 10.78
CA LEU A 453 -8.43 41.59 9.51
C LEU A 453 -9.93 41.76 9.27
N ARG A 454 -10.78 41.52 10.29
CA ARG A 454 -12.23 41.80 10.23
C ARG A 454 -12.53 43.27 9.96
N ILE A 455 -11.85 44.20 10.65
CA ILE A 455 -12.01 45.64 10.41
C ILE A 455 -11.64 46.00 8.97
N LYS A 456 -10.64 45.35 8.40
CA LYS A 456 -10.24 45.58 7.01
C LYS A 456 -11.28 45.03 6.03
N GLU A 457 -11.80 43.83 6.26
CA GLU A 457 -12.88 43.24 5.46
C GLU A 457 -14.16 44.09 5.51
N ASP A 458 -14.55 44.59 6.69
CA ASP A 458 -15.69 45.49 6.85
C ASP A 458 -15.50 46.82 6.11
N ARG A 459 -14.27 47.36 6.11
CA ARG A 459 -13.92 48.55 5.30
C ARG A 459 -13.98 48.28 3.80
N GLU A 460 -13.50 47.13 3.35
CA GLU A 460 -13.57 46.77 1.92
C GLU A 460 -15.03 46.58 1.47
N GLN A 461 -15.86 45.91 2.28
CA GLN A 461 -17.29 45.75 1.98
C GLN A 461 -18.05 47.08 1.94
N THR A 462 -17.75 47.99 2.88
CA THR A 462 -18.38 49.33 2.89
C THR A 462 -17.95 50.17 1.68
N MET A 463 -16.67 50.09 1.28
CA MET A 463 -16.17 50.75 0.06
C MET A 463 -16.81 50.16 -1.21
N GLU A 464 -16.98 48.85 -1.28
CA GLU A 464 -17.66 48.20 -2.41
C GLU A 464 -19.13 48.65 -2.51
N ARG A 465 -19.81 48.77 -1.36
CA ARG A 465 -21.20 49.26 -1.29
C ARG A 465 -21.31 50.72 -1.71
N LEU A 466 -20.36 51.57 -1.30
CA LEU A 466 -20.29 52.98 -1.73
C LEU A 466 -20.04 53.09 -3.24
N ASN A 467 -19.11 52.31 -3.79
CA ASN A 467 -18.83 52.31 -5.23
C ASN A 467 -20.05 51.85 -6.04
N ARG A 468 -20.82 50.85 -5.56
CA ARG A 468 -22.09 50.46 -6.20
C ARG A 468 -23.14 51.57 -6.16
N LEU A 469 -23.22 52.35 -5.08
CA LEU A 469 -24.14 53.47 -4.98
C LEU A 469 -23.72 54.62 -5.90
N LEU A 470 -22.43 54.98 -5.92
CA LEU A 470 -21.90 56.03 -6.79
C LEU A 470 -21.99 55.66 -8.28
N GLY A 471 -21.77 54.39 -8.62
CA GLY A 471 -21.93 53.89 -9.99
C GLY A 471 -23.36 54.02 -10.51
N LYS A 472 -24.38 53.89 -9.64
CA LYS A 472 -25.79 54.08 -10.02
C LYS A 472 -26.15 55.53 -10.33
N TYR A 473 -25.47 56.50 -9.70
CA TYR A 473 -25.72 57.92 -9.96
C TYR A 473 -25.01 58.43 -11.22
N LYS A 474 -23.99 57.72 -11.72
CA LYS A 474 -23.21 58.14 -12.90
C LYS A 474 -23.86 57.81 -14.27
N ILE A 475 -25.06 57.22 -14.28
CA ILE A 475 -25.78 56.80 -15.51
C ILE A 475 -26.88 57.82 -15.94
N GLY A 476 -27.03 58.94 -15.22
CA GLY A 476 -28.07 59.94 -15.50
C GLY A 476 -27.71 61.05 -16.49
N GLY A 477 -26.46 61.18 -16.94
CA GLY A 477 -26.00 62.36 -17.67
C GLY A 477 -25.08 62.04 -18.83
N GLU A 478 -25.62 61.47 -19.91
CA GLU A 478 -25.11 61.60 -21.28
C GLU A 478 -26.07 60.89 -22.25
N LYS A 479 -27.14 61.60 -22.62
CA LYS A 479 -27.88 61.36 -23.86
C LYS A 479 -28.17 62.70 -24.49
N LYS A 480 -27.96 62.77 -25.81
CA LYS A 480 -27.93 63.95 -26.71
C LYS A 480 -26.52 64.55 -26.68
N THR A 481 -25.74 64.50 -27.74
CA THR A 481 -26.01 64.65 -29.19
C THR A 481 -24.85 63.94 -29.90
N GLU A 482 -25.07 63.19 -30.97
CA GLU A 482 -24.75 63.69 -32.31
C GLU A 482 -25.37 62.76 -33.35
N GLN A 483 -26.43 63.26 -33.99
CA GLN A 483 -26.72 63.02 -35.39
C GLN A 483 -26.15 64.24 -36.14
N SER A 484 -25.28 64.03 -37.13
CA SER A 484 -25.21 64.79 -38.40
C SER A 484 -23.86 64.62 -39.10
N SER A 485 -23.88 64.80 -40.42
CA SER A 485 -22.78 64.90 -41.42
C SER A 485 -22.14 63.57 -41.85
N GLU A 486 -22.52 63.02 -43.01
CA GLU A 486 -21.99 63.30 -44.39
C GLU A 486 -20.64 62.58 -44.59
N GLN A 487 -20.30 61.92 -45.70
CA GLN A 487 -20.82 61.79 -47.05
C GLN A 487 -20.19 60.52 -47.65
#